data_AF-A0A4Y7TXH0-F1
#
_entry.id   AF-A0A4Y7TXH0-F1
#
_cell.length_a   1.000
_cell.length_b   1.000
_cell.length_c   1.000
_cell.angle_alpha   90.00
_cell.angle_beta   90.00
_cell.angle_gamma   90.00
#
_symmetry.space_group_name_H-M   'P 1'
#
loop_
_entity.id
_entity.type
_entity.pdbx_description
1 polymer ?
#
loop_
_entity_poly.entity_id
_entity_poly.type
_entity_poly.pdbx_seq_one_letter_code
_entity_poly.pdbx_strand_id
1 'polypeptide(L)'
;MLSRQTRLWPTLGTVHPPMHWQTSCRFNKTRASSLTLADLSEDIVRLAFELAADDIHVGLFSTHVKSLLCDARIMTPSHIPDILKKCSSARSLALWIAVAEVPQPLLTILGSNLLAPTHLSAGEHLFGLGIKATFSYPIFRNVTHLNALWHEEVSPWDWSTLPELLAVTHLHVDVYFHTAHPAQTTRTILSLCAPTLRVFIFGFILPMNGSTGLAKELRAIDKGELDPRVVLAAYSSSLEYCLEEPDNALEVSGGEIYNDWGHPSTTLTTLWERAWSGQSR
;
A
#
# COMPACT_ATOMS: atom_id res chain seq x y z
N MET A 1 -1.65 2.74 44.73
CA MET A 1 -0.84 1.62 44.22
C MET A 1 -1.20 1.42 42.76
N LEU A 2 -0.38 1.91 41.83
CA LEU A 2 -0.58 1.80 40.39
C LEU A 2 0.20 0.58 39.88
N SER A 3 -0.50 -0.46 39.43
CA SER A 3 0.14 -1.63 38.80
C SER A 3 0.35 -1.38 37.32
N ARG A 4 1.63 -1.23 36.91
CA ARG A 4 2.04 -1.27 35.51
C ARG A 4 1.94 -2.72 35.01
N GLN A 5 1.11 -2.97 34.00
CA GLN A 5 1.15 -4.19 33.19
C GLN A 5 2.00 -3.93 31.95
N THR A 6 3.20 -4.51 31.96
CA THR A 6 4.07 -4.64 30.79
C THR A 6 3.52 -5.77 29.91
N ARG A 7 3.02 -5.46 28.71
CA ARG A 7 2.72 -6.48 27.69
C ARG A 7 4.01 -6.83 26.96
N LEU A 8 4.39 -8.10 27.04
CA LEU A 8 5.45 -8.71 26.23
C LEU A 8 4.86 -9.07 24.86
N TRP A 9 5.51 -8.62 23.80
CA TRP A 9 5.24 -9.06 22.42
C TRP A 9 5.72 -10.52 22.25
N PRO A 10 4.99 -11.38 21.53
CA PRO A 10 5.50 -12.70 21.18
C PRO A 10 6.59 -12.55 20.11
N THR A 11 7.78 -13.09 20.39
CA THR A 11 8.85 -13.28 19.42
C THR A 11 8.39 -14.27 18.35
N LEU A 12 8.26 -13.80 17.11
CA LEU A 12 8.06 -14.63 15.94
C LEU A 12 9.31 -15.50 15.70
N GLY A 13 9.07 -16.79 15.51
CA GLY A 13 10.09 -17.81 15.33
C GLY A 13 10.93 -17.62 14.06
N THR A 14 12.19 -17.99 14.17
CA THR A 14 13.18 -18.06 13.10
C THR A 14 12.75 -19.01 11.99
N VAL A 15 12.56 -18.49 10.79
CA VAL A 15 12.48 -19.26 9.55
C VAL A 15 13.87 -19.25 8.91
N HIS A 16 14.49 -20.43 8.77
CA HIS A 16 15.77 -20.59 8.06
C HIS A 16 15.59 -20.48 6.54
N PRO A 17 16.59 -19.97 5.78
CA PRO A 17 16.48 -19.78 4.34
C PRO A 17 16.87 -21.06 3.58
N PRO A 18 16.40 -21.21 2.32
CA PRO A 18 17.35 -21.54 1.27
C PRO A 18 17.05 -20.81 -0.05
N MET A 19 18.09 -20.19 -0.63
CA MET A 19 18.57 -20.44 -2.00
C MET A 19 19.50 -19.31 -2.43
N HIS A 20 20.71 -19.68 -2.82
CA HIS A 20 21.68 -18.83 -3.49
C HIS A 20 21.14 -18.32 -4.83
N TRP A 21 21.18 -17.00 -5.04
CA TRP A 21 21.06 -16.39 -6.36
C TRP A 21 22.33 -15.59 -6.67
N GLN A 22 23.02 -15.99 -7.73
CA GLN A 22 24.08 -15.20 -8.38
C GLN A 22 23.41 -14.11 -9.24
N THR A 23 23.74 -12.84 -9.02
CA THR A 23 23.32 -11.73 -9.88
C THR A 23 24.48 -11.23 -10.74
N SER A 24 24.29 -11.28 -12.06
CA SER A 24 25.10 -10.58 -13.06
C SER A 24 24.36 -9.31 -13.46
N CYS A 25 24.96 -8.13 -13.21
CA CYS A 25 24.45 -6.86 -13.73
C CYS A 25 25.23 -6.46 -15.00
N ARG A 26 24.55 -6.36 -16.15
CA ARG A 26 25.03 -5.64 -17.33
C ARG A 26 24.15 -4.42 -17.58
N PHE A 27 24.72 -3.23 -17.45
CA PHE A 27 24.09 -1.98 -17.91
C PHE A 27 24.24 -1.87 -19.43
N ASN A 28 23.15 -2.03 -20.18
CA ASN A 28 23.12 -1.72 -21.61
C ASN A 28 22.68 -0.28 -21.82
N LYS A 29 23.57 0.56 -22.36
CA LYS A 29 23.45 2.02 -22.53
C LYS A 29 22.38 2.51 -23.52
N THR A 30 21.49 1.67 -24.04
CA THR A 30 20.75 2.01 -25.28
C THR A 30 19.21 1.96 -25.25
N ARG A 31 18.55 1.70 -24.11
CA ARG A 31 17.11 2.00 -23.98
C ARG A 31 16.77 2.41 -22.55
N ALA A 32 16.32 3.65 -22.37
CA ALA A 32 15.77 4.14 -21.11
C ALA A 32 14.35 3.57 -20.90
N SER A 33 14.28 2.29 -20.53
CA SER A 33 13.08 1.71 -19.95
C SER A 33 12.95 2.17 -18.49
N SER A 34 11.71 2.43 -18.06
CA SER A 34 11.32 2.72 -16.66
C SER A 34 12.19 1.95 -15.66
N LEU A 35 12.97 2.67 -14.85
CA LEU A 35 13.70 2.08 -13.73
C LEU A 35 12.70 1.88 -12.58
N THR A 36 12.49 0.63 -12.19
CA THR A 36 11.74 0.28 -10.99
C THR A 36 12.68 -0.30 -9.95
N LEU A 37 12.66 0.29 -8.75
CA LEU A 37 13.64 0.06 -7.68
C LEU A 37 13.25 -1.10 -6.72
N ALA A 38 12.33 -1.98 -7.12
CA ALA A 38 11.68 -2.92 -6.20
C ALA A 38 12.49 -4.18 -5.83
N ASP A 39 13.55 -4.54 -6.56
CA ASP A 39 14.30 -5.80 -6.35
C ASP A 39 15.80 -5.60 -6.05
N LEU A 40 16.16 -4.47 -5.48
CA LEU A 40 17.57 -4.14 -5.27
C LEU A 40 18.06 -4.71 -3.94
N SER A 41 19.08 -5.57 -4.00
CA SER A 41 19.85 -5.95 -2.81
C SER A 41 20.37 -4.69 -2.11
N GLU A 42 20.67 -4.78 -0.82
CA GLU A 42 21.22 -3.69 -0.01
C GLU A 42 22.41 -3.00 -0.72
N ASP A 43 23.21 -3.78 -1.46
CA ASP A 43 24.32 -3.28 -2.29
C ASP A 43 23.89 -2.44 -3.49
N ILE A 44 22.77 -2.72 -4.16
CA ILE A 44 22.30 -1.92 -5.29
C ILE A 44 21.51 -0.70 -4.81
N VAL A 45 20.82 -0.79 -3.67
CA VAL A 45 20.31 0.41 -2.97
C VAL A 45 21.49 1.31 -2.62
N ARG A 46 22.56 0.77 -2.02
CA ARG A 46 23.79 1.51 -1.73
C ARG A 46 24.43 2.08 -2.99
N LEU A 47 24.52 1.31 -4.08
CA LEU A 47 25.06 1.77 -5.37
C LEU A 47 24.19 2.86 -5.99
N ALA A 48 22.86 2.76 -5.90
CA ALA A 48 21.93 3.80 -6.33
C ALA A 48 22.09 5.07 -5.46
N PHE A 49 22.35 4.93 -4.17
CA PHE A 49 22.68 6.03 -3.26
C PHE A 49 24.02 6.69 -3.60
N GLU A 50 25.06 5.89 -3.81
CA GLU A 50 26.40 6.35 -4.21
C GLU A 50 26.33 7.06 -5.57
N LEU A 51 25.63 6.48 -6.54
CA LEU A 51 25.38 7.12 -7.84
C LEU A 51 24.56 8.39 -7.69
N ALA A 52 23.50 8.38 -6.88
CA ALA A 52 22.66 9.56 -6.67
C ALA A 52 23.34 10.65 -5.83
N ALA A 53 24.42 10.37 -5.12
CA ALA A 53 25.22 11.35 -4.38
C ALA A 53 26.10 12.20 -5.32
N ASP A 54 26.34 11.73 -6.55
CA ASP A 54 26.96 12.52 -7.61
C ASP A 54 25.90 13.41 -8.29
N ASP A 55 26.10 14.73 -8.30
CA ASP A 55 25.14 15.72 -8.84
C ASP A 55 24.74 15.45 -10.30
N ILE A 56 25.61 14.79 -11.06
CA ILE A 56 25.38 14.40 -12.47
C ILE A 56 24.22 13.40 -12.61
N HIS A 57 24.03 12.52 -11.62
CA HIS A 57 23.03 11.46 -11.70
C HIS A 57 21.68 11.86 -11.10
N VAL A 58 21.62 12.93 -10.28
CA VAL A 58 20.37 13.46 -9.70
C VAL A 58 19.37 13.86 -10.79
N GLY A 59 19.86 14.44 -11.89
CA GLY A 59 19.03 14.77 -13.06
C GLY A 59 18.41 13.55 -13.73
N LEU A 60 19.08 12.39 -13.69
CA LEU A 60 18.60 11.16 -14.32
C LEU A 60 17.51 10.50 -13.47
N PHE A 61 17.71 10.37 -12.16
CA PHE A 61 16.71 9.79 -11.26
C PHE A 61 15.42 10.61 -11.23
N SER A 62 15.54 11.93 -11.09
CA SER A 62 14.39 12.83 -11.02
C SER A 62 13.55 12.82 -12.28
N THR A 63 14.10 12.48 -13.44
CA THR A 63 13.36 12.43 -14.71
C THR A 63 12.84 11.04 -15.09
N HIS A 64 13.50 9.97 -14.65
CA HIS A 64 13.23 8.61 -15.14
C HIS A 64 12.51 7.69 -14.13
N VAL A 65 12.61 7.93 -12.82
CA VAL A 65 11.91 7.12 -11.83
C VAL A 65 10.42 7.51 -11.81
N LYS A 66 9.56 6.57 -12.22
CA LYS A 66 8.09 6.78 -12.25
C LYS A 66 7.36 6.03 -11.15
N SER A 67 7.99 5.00 -10.60
CA SER A 67 7.45 4.21 -9.49
C SER A 67 8.52 4.03 -8.43
N LEU A 68 8.14 4.21 -7.17
CA LEU A 68 9.04 4.08 -6.04
C LEU A 68 8.33 3.34 -4.91
N LEU A 69 8.97 2.30 -4.39
CA LEU A 69 8.58 1.57 -3.20
C LEU A 69 9.60 1.86 -2.10
N CYS A 70 9.12 2.37 -0.97
CA CYS A 70 9.91 2.59 0.23
C CYS A 70 9.37 1.67 1.33
N ASP A 71 10.09 0.59 1.60
CA ASP A 71 9.75 -0.40 2.61
C ASP A 71 10.76 -0.35 3.76
N ALA A 72 10.29 -0.02 4.96
CA ALA A 72 11.15 0.07 6.15
C ALA A 72 11.74 -1.28 6.58
N ARG A 73 11.23 -2.42 6.08
CA ARG A 73 11.85 -3.74 6.30
C ARG A 73 13.15 -3.92 5.54
N ILE A 74 13.33 -3.16 4.45
CA ILE A 74 14.45 -3.29 3.52
C ILE A 74 15.38 -2.07 3.60
N MET A 75 14.85 -0.91 4.02
CA MET A 75 15.57 0.35 3.97
C MET A 75 15.52 1.11 5.29
N THR A 76 16.67 1.71 5.64
CA THR A 76 16.77 2.61 6.80
C THR A 76 15.92 3.88 6.60
N PRO A 77 14.97 4.18 7.51
CA PRO A 77 14.05 5.31 7.40
C PRO A 77 14.72 6.68 7.25
N SER A 78 15.94 6.85 7.78
CA SER A 78 16.71 8.08 7.68
C SER A 78 17.05 8.48 6.24
N HIS A 79 17.12 7.52 5.31
CA HIS A 79 17.48 7.82 3.92
C HIS A 79 16.28 8.13 3.01
N ILE A 80 15.05 7.84 3.48
CA ILE A 80 13.81 8.03 2.71
C ILE A 80 13.63 9.48 2.24
N PRO A 81 13.82 10.51 3.09
CA PRO A 81 13.64 11.90 2.67
C PRO A 81 14.49 12.28 1.45
N ASP A 82 15.74 11.84 1.41
CA ASP A 82 16.65 12.20 0.32
C ASP A 82 16.35 11.44 -0.96
N ILE A 83 15.91 10.18 -0.87
CA ILE A 83 15.38 9.46 -2.05
C ILE A 83 14.17 10.20 -2.62
N LEU A 84 13.20 10.57 -1.76
CA LEU A 84 11.97 11.21 -2.20
C LEU A 84 12.25 12.56 -2.89
N LYS A 85 13.21 13.35 -2.38
CA LYS A 85 13.65 14.58 -3.04
C LYS A 85 14.22 14.31 -4.44
N LYS A 86 15.05 13.28 -4.59
CA LYS A 86 15.68 12.92 -5.86
C LYS A 86 14.70 12.27 -6.84
N CYS A 87 13.65 11.63 -6.34
CA CYS A 87 12.63 10.93 -7.13
C CYS A 87 11.30 11.72 -7.21
N SER A 88 11.36 13.05 -7.22
CA SER A 88 10.17 13.91 -7.16
C SER A 88 9.19 13.77 -8.33
N SER A 89 9.60 13.18 -9.46
CA SER A 89 8.68 12.86 -10.58
C SER A 89 7.97 11.51 -10.47
N ALA A 90 8.20 10.75 -9.39
CA ALA A 90 7.50 9.49 -9.16
C ALA A 90 5.98 9.74 -9.14
N ARG A 91 5.26 8.96 -9.96
CA ARG A 91 3.81 9.02 -10.10
C ARG A 91 3.11 7.91 -9.33
N SER A 92 3.78 6.78 -9.15
CA SER A 92 3.39 5.72 -8.24
C SER A 92 4.35 5.68 -7.06
N LEU A 93 3.80 5.78 -5.85
CA LEU A 93 4.60 5.83 -4.64
C LEU A 93 3.98 4.90 -3.59
N ALA A 94 4.79 4.02 -3.01
CA ALA A 94 4.40 3.20 -1.88
C ALA A 94 5.33 3.50 -0.70
N LEU A 95 4.75 3.94 0.42
CA LEU A 95 5.44 4.34 1.65
C LEU A 95 5.01 3.40 2.78
N TRP A 96 5.69 2.26 2.89
CA TRP A 96 5.43 1.23 3.90
C TRP A 96 6.45 1.36 5.02
N ILE A 97 6.26 2.43 5.80
CA ILE A 97 7.23 2.86 6.80
C ILE A 97 6.64 2.61 8.18
N ALA A 98 7.30 1.78 8.98
CA ALA A 98 6.93 1.51 10.36
C ALA A 98 8.08 1.94 11.29
N VAL A 99 8.01 3.18 11.78
CA VAL A 99 9.01 3.75 12.69
C VAL A 99 8.35 4.38 13.89
N ALA A 100 9.02 4.27 15.05
CA ALA A 100 8.57 4.91 16.28
C ALA A 100 8.49 6.43 16.15
N GLU A 101 9.56 7.02 15.61
CA GLU A 101 9.68 8.45 15.38
C GLU A 101 9.92 8.70 13.90
N VAL A 102 9.01 9.45 13.27
CA VAL A 102 9.16 9.83 11.86
C VAL A 102 10.14 11.00 11.77
N PRO A 103 11.19 10.90 10.94
CA PRO A 103 12.14 11.99 10.77
C PRO A 103 11.43 13.27 10.32
N GLN A 104 11.72 14.41 10.97
CA GLN A 104 11.16 15.71 10.59
C GLN A 104 11.33 16.07 9.10
N PRO A 105 12.47 15.73 8.44
CA PRO A 105 12.59 15.92 7.00
C PRO A 105 11.55 15.14 6.18
N LEU A 106 11.14 13.95 6.61
CA LEU A 106 10.09 13.17 5.95
C LEU A 106 8.75 13.91 6.06
N LEU A 107 8.34 14.31 7.27
CA LEU A 107 7.10 15.07 7.49
C LEU A 107 7.06 16.36 6.66
N THR A 108 8.21 17.05 6.55
CA THR A 108 8.33 18.26 5.74
C THR A 108 8.06 17.98 4.26
N ILE A 109 8.58 16.87 3.73
CA ILE A 109 8.33 16.47 2.34
C ILE A 109 6.86 16.11 2.13
N LEU A 110 6.27 15.29 3.00
CA LEU A 110 4.86 14.89 2.94
C LEU A 110 3.91 16.10 3.05
N GLY A 111 4.33 17.11 3.81
CA GLY A 111 3.66 18.40 4.00
C GLY A 111 3.89 19.43 2.90
N SER A 112 4.63 19.09 1.84
CA SER A 112 5.01 20.01 0.75
C SER A 112 4.39 19.59 -0.58
N ASN A 113 4.49 20.46 -1.60
CA ASN A 113 4.12 20.12 -2.98
C ASN A 113 5.29 19.50 -3.78
N LEU A 114 6.36 19.08 -3.11
CA LEU A 114 7.53 18.48 -3.78
C LEU A 114 7.17 17.17 -4.48
N LEU A 115 6.29 16.38 -3.85
CA LEU A 115 5.76 15.14 -4.40
C LEU A 115 4.35 15.39 -4.92
N ALA A 116 4.05 14.82 -6.09
CA ALA A 116 2.71 14.84 -6.67
C ALA A 116 2.37 13.47 -7.28
N PRO A 117 2.30 12.41 -6.44
CA PRO A 117 1.91 11.09 -6.91
C PRO A 117 0.46 11.10 -7.36
N THR A 118 0.16 10.23 -8.32
CA THR A 118 -1.20 9.94 -8.76
C THR A 118 -1.68 8.59 -8.22
N HIS A 119 -0.75 7.73 -7.86
CA HIS A 119 -0.98 6.46 -7.17
C HIS A 119 -0.15 6.49 -5.88
N LEU A 120 -0.81 6.26 -4.75
CA LEU A 120 -0.16 6.28 -3.45
C LEU A 120 -0.60 5.08 -2.63
N SER A 121 0.36 4.33 -2.09
CA SER A 121 0.14 3.41 -0.99
C SER A 121 0.82 3.95 0.25
N ALA A 122 0.10 4.03 1.36
CA ALA A 122 0.65 4.54 2.61
C ALA A 122 0.16 3.71 3.78
N GLY A 123 1.08 3.38 4.68
CA GLY A 123 0.74 2.89 6.01
C GLY A 123 0.40 4.02 6.96
N GLU A 124 -0.35 3.70 8.00
CA GLU A 124 -0.72 4.59 9.08
C GLU A 124 0.48 5.14 9.86
N HIS A 125 1.56 4.36 9.96
CA HIS A 125 2.75 4.73 10.72
C HIS A 125 3.62 5.76 9.99
N LEU A 126 3.25 6.14 8.76
CA LEU A 126 3.93 7.17 7.97
C LEU A 126 4.04 8.52 8.71
N PHE A 127 3.13 8.80 9.65
CA PHE A 127 3.10 10.04 10.43
C PHE A 127 3.61 9.89 11.87
N GLY A 128 3.99 8.67 12.29
CA GLY A 128 4.51 8.35 13.61
C GLY A 128 3.58 7.46 14.42
N LEU A 129 4.15 6.68 15.35
CA LEU A 129 3.36 5.83 16.23
C LEU A 129 2.47 6.67 17.16
N GLY A 130 1.20 6.29 17.26
CA GLY A 130 0.21 6.98 18.11
C GLY A 130 -0.32 8.29 17.54
N ILE A 131 0.13 8.71 16.35
CA ILE A 131 -0.45 9.84 15.62
C ILE A 131 -1.52 9.29 14.69
N LYS A 132 -2.73 9.85 14.77
CA LYS A 132 -3.81 9.51 13.86
C LYS A 132 -3.46 10.01 12.46
N ALA A 133 -3.33 9.10 11.51
CA ALA A 133 -3.01 9.41 10.12
C ALA A 133 -4.19 10.16 9.47
N THR A 134 -3.92 11.23 8.73
CA THR A 134 -4.96 12.05 8.08
C THR A 134 -4.72 12.17 6.58
N PHE A 135 -5.80 12.26 5.82
CA PHE A 135 -5.79 12.46 4.39
C PHE A 135 -5.60 13.93 3.97
N SER A 136 -5.54 14.85 4.94
CA SER A 136 -5.36 16.29 4.70
C SER A 136 -3.93 16.69 4.27
N TYR A 137 -2.95 15.77 4.29
CA TYR A 137 -1.59 16.09 3.88
C TYR A 137 -1.52 16.41 2.37
N PRO A 138 -0.73 17.42 1.95
CA PRO A 138 -0.58 17.80 0.55
C PRO A 138 -0.22 16.66 -0.42
N ILE A 139 0.53 15.64 0.04
CA ILE A 139 0.87 14.46 -0.78
C ILE A 139 -0.36 13.73 -1.35
N PHE A 140 -1.53 13.83 -0.71
CA PHE A 140 -2.77 13.17 -1.16
C PHE A 140 -3.54 13.96 -2.22
N ARG A 141 -3.24 15.26 -2.42
CA ARG A 141 -4.07 16.18 -3.22
C ARG A 141 -4.35 15.71 -4.64
N ASN A 142 -3.37 15.09 -5.29
CA ASN A 142 -3.45 14.66 -6.69
C ASN A 142 -3.64 13.14 -6.83
N VAL A 143 -3.88 12.43 -5.72
CA VAL A 143 -3.99 10.97 -5.72
C VAL A 143 -5.31 10.57 -6.34
N THR A 144 -5.24 9.70 -7.34
CA THR A 144 -6.38 9.09 -8.02
C THR A 144 -6.59 7.64 -7.58
N HIS A 145 -5.51 6.95 -7.20
CA HIS A 145 -5.50 5.59 -6.69
C HIS A 145 -4.81 5.58 -5.33
N LEU A 146 -5.58 5.32 -4.28
CA LEU A 146 -5.08 5.31 -2.90
C LEU A 146 -5.18 3.90 -2.32
N ASN A 147 -4.08 3.38 -1.79
CA ASN A 147 -4.07 2.20 -0.93
C ASN A 147 -3.71 2.61 0.51
N ALA A 148 -4.67 2.56 1.42
CA ALA A 148 -4.49 2.85 2.84
C ALA A 148 -4.32 1.55 3.62
N LEU A 149 -3.11 1.30 4.15
CA LEU A 149 -2.84 0.13 4.98
C LEU A 149 -3.35 0.34 6.40
N TRP A 150 -3.94 -0.69 6.99
CA TRP A 150 -4.58 -0.65 8.29
C TRP A 150 -4.20 -1.90 9.11
N HIS A 151 -3.23 -1.77 10.00
CA HIS A 151 -2.64 -2.91 10.73
C HIS A 151 -3.23 -3.20 12.11
N GLU A 152 -3.96 -2.26 12.72
CA GLU A 152 -4.49 -2.40 14.08
C GLU A 152 -6.03 -2.40 14.11
N GLU A 153 -6.69 -3.11 15.02
CA GLU A 153 -8.16 -3.15 15.07
C GLU A 153 -8.81 -1.76 15.21
N VAL A 154 -8.20 -0.89 16.00
CA VAL A 154 -8.63 0.51 16.10
C VAL A 154 -8.06 1.26 14.92
N SER A 155 -8.94 1.91 14.15
CA SER A 155 -8.50 2.66 12.98
C SER A 155 -7.46 3.72 13.34
N PRO A 156 -6.24 3.59 12.81
CA PRO A 156 -5.22 4.61 12.97
C PRO A 156 -5.45 5.77 11.98
N TRP A 157 -6.32 5.57 10.97
CA TRP A 157 -6.75 6.61 10.03
C TRP A 157 -7.88 7.47 10.58
N ASP A 158 -7.80 8.77 10.31
CA ASP A 158 -8.89 9.71 10.45
C ASP A 158 -9.78 9.72 9.22
N TRP A 159 -10.66 8.72 9.14
CA TRP A 159 -11.64 8.60 8.06
C TRP A 159 -12.52 9.84 7.87
N SER A 160 -12.67 10.69 8.89
CA SER A 160 -13.43 11.95 8.75
C SER A 160 -12.82 12.92 7.73
N THR A 161 -11.54 12.77 7.42
CA THR A 161 -10.80 13.57 6.41
C THR A 161 -10.82 12.95 5.02
N LEU A 162 -11.39 11.73 4.86
CA LEU A 162 -11.52 11.06 3.57
C LEU A 162 -12.27 11.89 2.50
N PRO A 163 -13.32 12.66 2.83
CA PRO A 163 -13.99 13.53 1.85
C PRO A 163 -13.10 14.58 1.19
N GLU A 164 -11.92 14.89 1.76
CA GLU A 164 -10.97 15.86 1.20
C GLU A 164 -10.24 15.31 -0.04
N LEU A 165 -10.31 14.00 -0.28
CA LEU A 165 -9.67 13.30 -1.40
C LEU A 165 -10.46 13.41 -2.70
N LEU A 166 -10.65 14.64 -3.19
CA LEU A 166 -11.52 14.94 -4.34
C LEU A 166 -11.09 14.28 -5.66
N ALA A 167 -9.80 13.96 -5.81
CA ALA A 167 -9.26 13.33 -7.02
C ALA A 167 -9.33 11.78 -6.99
N VAL A 168 -9.61 11.18 -5.83
CA VAL A 168 -9.60 9.72 -5.69
C VAL A 168 -10.77 9.12 -6.45
N THR A 169 -10.43 8.16 -7.31
CA THR A 169 -11.38 7.35 -8.10
C THR A 169 -11.28 5.87 -7.74
N HIS A 170 -10.13 5.44 -7.22
CA HIS A 170 -9.89 4.08 -6.76
C HIS A 170 -9.35 4.12 -5.34
N LEU A 171 -10.06 3.51 -4.42
CA LEU A 171 -9.65 3.37 -3.02
C LEU A 171 -9.46 1.89 -2.72
N HIS A 172 -8.34 1.54 -2.10
CA HIS A 172 -8.09 0.25 -1.48
C HIS A 172 -7.85 0.50 -0.01
N VAL A 173 -8.60 -0.20 0.84
CA VAL A 173 -8.36 -0.22 2.28
C VAL A 173 -7.91 -1.63 2.62
N ASP A 174 -6.66 -1.74 3.05
CA ASP A 174 -5.94 -2.99 3.24
C ASP A 174 -5.85 -3.33 4.74
N VAL A 175 -6.73 -4.22 5.19
CA VAL A 175 -6.95 -4.53 6.62
C VAL A 175 -6.15 -5.78 7.03
N TYR A 176 -5.11 -5.61 7.82
CA TYR A 176 -4.21 -6.69 8.29
C TYR A 176 -4.65 -7.36 9.60
N PHE A 177 -5.93 -7.24 9.95
CA PHE A 177 -6.52 -7.93 11.10
C PHE A 177 -7.88 -8.51 10.74
N HIS A 178 -8.38 -9.40 11.61
CA HIS A 178 -9.69 -9.99 11.43
C HIS A 178 -10.79 -9.00 11.84
N THR A 179 -11.54 -8.50 10.87
CA THR A 179 -12.76 -7.72 11.14
C THR A 179 -13.94 -8.65 11.32
N ALA A 180 -14.66 -8.52 12.44
CA ALA A 180 -15.90 -9.25 12.67
C ALA A 180 -17.06 -8.74 11.79
N HIS A 181 -16.96 -7.50 11.30
CA HIS A 181 -18.03 -6.81 10.58
C HIS A 181 -17.50 -6.12 9.30
N PRO A 182 -17.00 -6.89 8.31
CA PRO A 182 -16.48 -6.32 7.06
C PRO A 182 -17.54 -5.50 6.30
N ALA A 183 -18.81 -5.92 6.29
CA ALA A 183 -19.86 -5.20 5.58
C ALA A 183 -20.16 -3.85 6.23
N GLN A 184 -20.26 -3.81 7.56
CA GLN A 184 -20.49 -2.56 8.29
C GLN A 184 -19.31 -1.59 8.14
N THR A 185 -18.09 -2.11 8.21
CA THR A 185 -16.86 -1.32 8.01
C THR A 185 -16.84 -0.71 6.61
N THR A 186 -17.11 -1.53 5.60
CA THR A 186 -17.21 -1.12 4.18
C THR A 186 -18.22 0.00 4.00
N ARG A 187 -19.46 -0.15 4.51
CA ARG A 187 -20.50 0.90 4.42
C ARG A 187 -20.08 2.20 5.06
N THR A 188 -19.44 2.11 6.23
CA THR A 188 -18.98 3.29 6.98
C THR A 188 -17.95 4.08 6.18
N ILE A 189 -16.95 3.41 5.62
CA ILE A 189 -15.94 4.07 4.77
C ILE A 189 -16.56 4.62 3.49
N LEU A 190 -17.40 3.85 2.81
CA LEU A 190 -18.08 4.29 1.59
C LEU A 190 -18.91 5.57 1.78
N SER A 191 -19.60 5.68 2.92
CA SER A 191 -20.42 6.86 3.23
C SER A 191 -19.61 8.15 3.37
N LEU A 192 -18.29 8.04 3.54
CA LEU A 192 -17.36 9.16 3.65
C LEU A 192 -16.63 9.43 2.33
N CYS A 193 -16.75 8.55 1.34
CA CYS A 193 -16.06 8.69 0.08
C CYS A 193 -16.69 9.78 -0.80
N ALA A 194 -15.85 10.48 -1.56
CA ALA A 194 -16.32 11.43 -2.56
C ALA A 194 -17.13 10.72 -3.67
N PRO A 195 -18.09 11.41 -4.32
CA PRO A 195 -18.86 10.86 -5.44
C PRO A 195 -18.03 10.43 -6.65
N THR A 196 -16.78 10.89 -6.74
CA THR A 196 -15.81 10.52 -7.77
C THR A 196 -15.32 9.08 -7.65
N LEU A 197 -15.54 8.42 -6.52
CA LEU A 197 -15.13 7.04 -6.30
C LEU A 197 -15.84 6.09 -7.28
N ARG A 198 -15.04 5.29 -7.97
CA ARG A 198 -15.46 4.31 -8.98
C ARG A 198 -15.21 2.88 -8.54
N VAL A 199 -14.10 2.64 -7.85
CA VAL A 199 -13.74 1.32 -7.32
C VAL A 199 -13.36 1.45 -5.86
N PHE A 200 -13.93 0.58 -5.03
CA PHE A 200 -13.52 0.40 -3.65
C PHE A 200 -13.08 -1.05 -3.42
N ILE A 201 -11.79 -1.26 -3.22
CA ILE A 201 -11.26 -2.56 -2.83
C ILE A 201 -11.22 -2.62 -1.30
N PHE A 202 -11.87 -3.64 -0.73
CA PHE A 202 -11.80 -3.93 0.69
C PHE A 202 -10.94 -5.18 0.89
N GLY A 203 -9.66 -4.95 1.21
CA GLY A 203 -8.66 -5.98 1.46
C GLY A 203 -8.71 -6.46 2.90
N PHE A 204 -8.69 -7.77 3.14
CA PHE A 204 -8.73 -8.31 4.50
C PHE A 204 -8.10 -9.71 4.61
N ILE A 205 -7.75 -10.09 5.85
CA ILE A 205 -7.28 -11.42 6.19
C ILE A 205 -8.44 -12.28 6.70
N LEU A 206 -8.74 -13.37 5.99
CA LEU A 206 -9.75 -14.34 6.40
C LEU A 206 -9.32 -15.07 7.69
N PRO A 207 -10.19 -15.21 8.70
CA PRO A 207 -9.92 -16.06 9.84
C PRO A 207 -9.93 -17.53 9.41
N MET A 208 -9.05 -18.34 10.01
CA MET A 208 -8.98 -19.79 9.73
C MET A 208 -10.30 -20.51 10.05
N ASN A 209 -11.09 -19.98 10.99
CA ASN A 209 -12.38 -20.51 11.39
C ASN A 209 -13.47 -19.49 11.06
N GLY A 210 -14.02 -19.54 9.86
CA GLY A 210 -15.12 -18.66 9.44
C GLY A 210 -16.37 -18.91 10.28
N SER A 211 -16.98 -17.84 10.81
CA SER A 211 -18.31 -17.92 11.39
C SER A 211 -19.37 -17.81 10.29
N THR A 212 -20.55 -18.40 10.49
CA THR A 212 -21.68 -18.28 9.56
C THR A 212 -22.10 -16.81 9.35
N GLY A 213 -21.95 -15.97 10.37
CA GLY A 213 -22.19 -14.52 10.28
C GLY A 213 -21.21 -13.81 9.35
N LEU A 214 -19.92 -14.13 9.46
CA LEU A 214 -18.89 -13.56 8.59
C LEU A 214 -19.13 -13.93 7.12
N ALA A 215 -19.41 -15.21 6.83
CA ALA A 215 -19.69 -15.68 5.47
C ALA A 215 -20.89 -14.93 4.85
N LYS A 216 -21.92 -14.63 5.65
CA LYS A 216 -23.05 -13.82 5.20
C LYS A 216 -22.65 -12.38 4.86
N GLU A 217 -21.83 -11.74 5.68
CA GLU A 217 -21.34 -10.37 5.40
C GLU A 217 -20.46 -10.32 4.15
N LEU A 218 -19.57 -11.29 3.97
CA LEU A 218 -18.71 -11.38 2.78
C LEU A 218 -19.54 -11.62 1.52
N ARG A 219 -20.54 -12.52 1.58
CA ARG A 219 -21.44 -12.77 0.45
C ARG A 219 -22.21 -11.52 0.03
N ALA A 220 -22.65 -10.69 0.99
CA ALA A 220 -23.32 -9.44 0.68
C ALA A 220 -22.42 -8.44 -0.07
N ILE A 221 -21.12 -8.40 0.24
CA ILE A 221 -20.17 -7.58 -0.51
C ILE A 221 -19.91 -8.19 -1.89
N ASP A 222 -19.64 -9.50 -1.95
CA ASP A 222 -19.38 -10.25 -3.18
C ASP A 222 -20.51 -10.12 -4.21
N LYS A 223 -21.77 -10.17 -3.76
CA LYS A 223 -22.94 -10.01 -4.62
C LYS A 223 -23.31 -8.55 -4.92
N GLY A 224 -22.49 -7.60 -4.50
CA GLY A 224 -22.70 -6.16 -4.74
C GLY A 224 -23.92 -5.59 -4.01
N GLU A 225 -24.45 -6.27 -2.98
CA GLU A 225 -25.63 -5.83 -2.23
C GLU A 225 -25.37 -4.55 -1.42
N LEU A 226 -24.10 -4.29 -1.10
CA LEU A 226 -23.68 -3.10 -0.37
C LEU A 226 -23.56 -1.89 -1.30
N ASP A 227 -22.73 -2.03 -2.32
CA ASP A 227 -22.50 -1.05 -3.37
C ASP A 227 -21.77 -1.80 -4.51
N PRO A 228 -22.20 -1.67 -5.78
CA PRO A 228 -21.61 -2.41 -6.90
C PRO A 228 -20.15 -2.02 -7.19
N ARG A 229 -19.67 -0.90 -6.62
CA ARG A 229 -18.28 -0.45 -6.75
C ARG A 229 -17.33 -1.21 -5.84
N VAL A 230 -17.84 -2.01 -4.90
CA VAL A 230 -17.00 -2.72 -3.92
C VAL A 230 -16.50 -4.02 -4.49
N VAL A 231 -15.21 -4.26 -4.32
CA VAL A 231 -14.55 -5.52 -4.64
C VAL A 231 -13.86 -6.02 -3.37
N LEU A 232 -14.11 -7.28 -3.00
CA LEU A 232 -13.37 -7.93 -1.92
C LEU A 232 -11.98 -8.32 -2.41
N ALA A 233 -10.96 -8.10 -1.58
CA ALA A 233 -9.65 -8.69 -1.78
C ALA A 233 -9.28 -9.54 -0.56
N ALA A 234 -8.95 -10.81 -0.79
CA ALA A 234 -8.52 -11.72 0.26
C ALA A 234 -7.05 -12.11 0.06
N TYR A 235 -6.25 -11.98 1.14
CA TYR A 235 -4.82 -12.29 1.11
C TYR A 235 -4.47 -13.75 1.38
N SER A 236 -5.46 -14.63 1.33
CA SER A 236 -5.30 -16.06 1.48
C SER A 236 -6.11 -16.80 0.44
N SER A 237 -5.62 -17.98 0.03
CA SER A 237 -6.30 -18.93 -0.87
C SER A 237 -7.46 -19.64 -0.18
N SER A 238 -8.22 -18.92 0.65
CA SER A 238 -9.31 -19.45 1.46
C SER A 238 -10.65 -18.81 1.14
N LEU A 239 -10.69 -17.97 0.10
CA LEU A 239 -11.90 -17.29 -0.30
C LEU A 239 -12.97 -18.28 -0.74
N GLU A 240 -12.57 -19.34 -1.47
CA GLU A 240 -13.44 -20.44 -1.91
C GLU A 240 -14.12 -21.18 -0.75
N TYR A 241 -13.53 -21.21 0.45
CA TYR A 241 -14.17 -21.82 1.62
C TYR A 241 -15.29 -20.95 2.22
N CYS A 242 -15.29 -19.65 1.91
CA CYS A 242 -16.28 -18.70 2.41
C CYS A 242 -17.33 -18.35 1.34
N LEU A 243 -16.94 -18.38 0.06
CA LEU A 243 -17.74 -18.02 -1.10
C LEU A 243 -17.68 -19.16 -2.12
N GLU A 244 -18.83 -19.80 -2.38
CA GLU A 244 -18.91 -20.95 -3.30
C GLU A 244 -18.59 -20.56 -4.75
N GLU A 245 -18.95 -19.34 -5.16
CA GLU A 245 -18.71 -18.78 -6.50
C GLU A 245 -18.53 -17.25 -6.36
N PRO A 246 -17.30 -16.76 -6.15
CA PRO A 246 -17.03 -15.34 -5.99
C PRO A 246 -17.26 -14.57 -7.31
N ASP A 247 -18.07 -13.51 -7.26
CA ASP A 247 -18.38 -12.63 -8.39
C ASP A 247 -17.57 -11.32 -8.34
N ASN A 248 -17.56 -10.65 -7.18
CA ASN A 248 -16.85 -9.37 -6.96
C ASN A 248 -15.77 -9.53 -5.89
N ALA A 249 -14.98 -10.60 -6.00
CA ALA A 249 -13.90 -10.88 -5.08
C ALA A 249 -12.64 -11.33 -5.81
N LEU A 250 -11.49 -10.97 -5.25
CA LEU A 250 -10.16 -11.23 -5.78
C LEU A 250 -9.35 -11.96 -4.72
N GLU A 251 -8.70 -13.04 -5.12
CA GLU A 251 -7.56 -13.56 -4.37
C GLU A 251 -6.31 -12.77 -4.74
N VAL A 252 -5.59 -12.31 -3.73
CA VAL A 252 -4.40 -11.46 -3.87
C VAL A 252 -3.26 -12.06 -3.06
N SER A 253 -2.19 -12.44 -3.74
CA SER A 253 -0.96 -12.86 -3.08
C SER A 253 -0.11 -11.65 -2.68
N GLY A 254 0.68 -11.79 -1.61
CA GLY A 254 1.61 -10.73 -1.21
C GLY A 254 2.56 -10.33 -2.34
N GLY A 255 3.06 -11.30 -3.12
CA GLY A 255 3.93 -11.06 -4.27
C GLY A 255 3.29 -10.21 -5.37
N GLU A 256 1.99 -10.38 -5.64
CA GLU A 256 1.27 -9.52 -6.59
C GLU A 256 1.24 -8.06 -6.11
N ILE A 257 1.05 -7.80 -4.82
CA ILE A 257 1.05 -6.42 -4.28
C ILE A 257 2.41 -5.76 -4.50
N TYR A 258 3.52 -6.46 -4.22
CA TYR A 258 4.85 -5.92 -4.51
C TYR A 258 5.06 -5.65 -5.99
N ASN A 259 4.59 -6.54 -6.87
CA ASN A 259 4.73 -6.36 -8.31
C ASN A 259 3.88 -5.19 -8.83
N ASP A 260 2.68 -4.99 -8.29
CA ASP A 260 1.80 -3.88 -8.68
C ASP A 260 2.42 -2.51 -8.38
N TRP A 261 2.99 -2.34 -7.19
CA TRP A 261 3.62 -1.08 -6.79
C TRP A 261 5.05 -0.95 -7.31
N GLY A 262 5.75 -2.07 -7.33
CA GLY A 262 7.16 -2.17 -7.62
C GLY A 262 7.49 -2.31 -9.09
N HIS A 263 6.56 -2.73 -9.96
CA HIS A 263 6.77 -2.98 -11.40
C HIS A 263 5.53 -2.74 -12.28
N PRO A 264 4.80 -1.61 -12.14
CA PRO A 264 3.52 -1.43 -12.83
C PRO A 264 3.61 -1.44 -14.36
N SER A 265 4.80 -1.23 -14.94
CA SER A 265 5.02 -1.25 -16.39
C SER A 265 5.15 -2.67 -16.97
N THR A 266 5.41 -3.68 -16.13
CA THR A 266 5.55 -5.08 -16.56
C THR A 266 4.44 -5.98 -16.06
N THR A 267 3.64 -5.52 -15.11
CA THR A 267 2.45 -6.25 -14.66
C THR A 267 1.40 -6.24 -15.77
N LEU A 268 0.98 -7.44 -16.21
CA LEU A 268 0.01 -7.60 -17.29
C LEU A 268 -1.37 -7.04 -16.93
N THR A 269 -1.76 -7.17 -15.67
CA THR A 269 -3.01 -6.66 -15.10
C THR A 269 -2.79 -6.28 -13.64
N THR A 270 -2.95 -5.01 -13.31
CA THR A 270 -2.88 -4.54 -11.92
C THR A 270 -4.12 -4.98 -11.13
N LEU A 271 -4.03 -4.99 -9.79
CA LEU A 271 -5.16 -5.21 -8.90
C LEU A 271 -6.35 -4.29 -9.24
N TRP A 272 -6.07 -3.04 -9.60
CA TRP A 272 -7.08 -2.05 -9.98
C TRP A 272 -7.83 -2.41 -11.26
N GLU A 273 -7.11 -2.86 -12.29
CA GLU A 273 -7.71 -3.29 -13.56
C GLU A 273 -8.55 -4.55 -13.37
N ARG A 274 -8.10 -5.49 -12.54
CA ARG A 274 -8.87 -6.67 -12.17
C ARG A 274 -10.17 -6.28 -11.47
N ALA A 275 -10.09 -5.40 -10.46
CA ALA A 275 -11.26 -4.91 -9.74
C ALA A 275 -12.25 -4.17 -10.65
N TRP A 276 -11.77 -3.35 -11.58
CA TRP A 276 -12.62 -2.65 -12.56
C TRP A 276 -13.29 -3.60 -13.56
N SER A 277 -12.54 -4.57 -14.09
CA SER A 277 -13.05 -5.50 -15.10
C SER A 277 -14.13 -6.45 -14.57
N GLY A 278 -14.10 -6.78 -13.28
CA GLY A 278 -15.14 -7.57 -12.61
C GLY A 278 -16.51 -6.89 -12.62
N GLN A 279 -16.56 -5.56 -12.55
CA GLN A 279 -17.80 -4.78 -12.45
C GLN A 279 -18.57 -4.61 -13.77
N SER A 280 -17.97 -4.99 -14.90
CA SER A 280 -18.57 -4.80 -16.24
C SER A 280 -19.38 -6.01 -16.74
N ARG A 281 -19.63 -7.01 -15.90
CA ARG A 281 -20.43 -8.19 -16.20
C ARG A 281 -21.85 -8.05 -15.67
#